data_AF-M5GF51-F1
#
_entry.id   AF-M5GF51-F1
#
_cell.length_a   1.000
_cell.length_b   1.000
_cell.length_c   1.000
_cell.angle_alpha   90.00
_cell.angle_beta   90.00
_cell.angle_gamma   90.00
#
_symmetry.space_group_name_H-M   'P 1'
#
loop_
_entity.id
_entity.type
_entity.pdbx_description
1 polymer ?
#
loop_
_entity_poly.entity_id
_entity_poly.type
_entity_poly.pdbx_seq_one_letter_code
_entity_poly.pdbx_strand_id
1 'polypeptide(L)'
;PAQLTLFARAILAHLRLWPALRLALQTSTAQGKENVQLFASEILELFQSKRVGVDDVEELLLQIMDEEFDTLVEDESALALSRALILTWENLTSPEMEPSVKLLEEQVERAGRTRVTAQVREEVEEVDGDDDDDDGEEEEGDVEMQYEAPRLVERKEKPEPVVDDDGFTLV
;
A
#
# COMPACT_ATOMS: atom_id res chain seq x y z
N PRO A 1 16.26 -14.08 -18.80
CA PRO A 1 15.24 -14.82 -18.01
C PRO A 1 15.10 -14.27 -16.57
N ALA A 2 16.18 -14.24 -15.77
CA ALA A 2 16.11 -13.76 -14.39
C ALA A 2 15.67 -12.28 -14.26
N GLN A 3 16.20 -11.39 -15.11
CA GLN A 3 15.82 -9.97 -15.13
C GLN A 3 14.35 -9.75 -15.49
N LEU A 4 13.79 -10.55 -16.40
CA LEU A 4 12.38 -10.47 -16.78
C LEU A 4 11.48 -10.95 -15.64
N THR A 5 11.88 -12.01 -14.93
CA THR A 5 11.17 -12.47 -13.73
C THR A 5 11.22 -11.41 -12.63
N LEU A 6 12.36 -10.76 -12.44
CA LEU A 6 12.51 -9.66 -11.49
C LEU A 6 11.62 -8.46 -11.85
N PHE A 7 11.59 -8.09 -13.12
CA PHE A 7 10.73 -7.03 -13.61
C PHE A 7 9.24 -7.35 -13.44
N ALA A 8 8.83 -8.57 -13.79
CA ALA A 8 7.44 -9.02 -13.59
C ALA A 8 7.02 -8.96 -12.11
N ARG A 9 7.91 -9.35 -11.18
CA ARG A 9 7.69 -9.20 -9.74
C ARG A 9 7.52 -7.73 -9.34
N ALA A 10 8.38 -6.85 -9.87
CA ALA A 10 8.29 -5.40 -9.62
C ALA A 10 6.98 -4.79 -10.14
N ILE A 11 6.56 -5.13 -11.36
CA ILE A 11 5.27 -4.70 -11.94
C ILE A 11 4.14 -5.11 -11.02
N LEU A 12 4.09 -6.39 -10.66
CA LEU A 12 3.06 -6.93 -9.77
C LEU A 12 3.03 -6.25 -8.40
N ALA A 13 4.20 -5.92 -7.83
CA ALA A 13 4.28 -5.25 -6.55
C ALA A 13 3.79 -3.80 -6.66
N HIS A 14 4.22 -3.06 -7.69
CA HIS A 14 3.76 -1.71 -7.94
C HIS A 14 2.25 -1.62 -8.20
N LEU A 15 1.70 -2.51 -9.03
CA LEU A 15 0.25 -2.60 -9.27
C LEU A 15 -0.51 -2.85 -7.96
N ARG A 16 -0.05 -3.78 -7.12
CA ARG A 16 -0.71 -4.08 -5.84
C ARG A 16 -0.62 -2.96 -4.81
N LEU A 17 0.35 -2.05 -4.93
CA LEU A 17 0.46 -0.88 -4.07
C LEU A 17 -0.33 0.32 -4.62
N TRP A 18 -0.68 0.31 -5.90
CA TRP A 18 -1.36 1.42 -6.56
C TRP A 18 -2.80 1.60 -6.03
N PRO A 19 -3.13 2.74 -5.38
CA PRO A 19 -4.43 2.90 -4.72
C PRO A 19 -5.63 2.77 -5.65
N ALA A 20 -5.55 3.27 -6.88
CA ALA A 20 -6.64 3.19 -7.85
C ALA A 20 -7.02 1.74 -8.15
N LEU A 21 -6.03 0.90 -8.48
CA LEU A 21 -6.26 -0.52 -8.73
C LEU A 21 -6.75 -1.25 -7.47
N ARG A 22 -6.23 -0.92 -6.29
CA ARG A 22 -6.68 -1.53 -5.03
C ARG A 22 -8.15 -1.23 -4.75
N LEU A 23 -8.60 0.00 -4.98
CA LEU A 23 -10.00 0.38 -4.83
C LEU A 23 -10.88 -0.32 -5.87
N ALA A 24 -10.43 -0.34 -7.13
CA ALA A 24 -11.13 -1.04 -8.20
C ALA A 24 -11.31 -2.54 -7.90
N LEU A 25 -10.31 -3.19 -7.30
CA LEU A 25 -10.39 -4.59 -6.89
C LEU A 25 -11.39 -4.84 -5.74
N GLN A 26 -11.61 -3.87 -4.86
CA GLN A 26 -12.60 -3.99 -3.78
C GLN A 26 -14.03 -3.98 -4.31
N THR A 27 -14.27 -3.24 -5.39
CA THR A 27 -15.57 -3.16 -6.06
C THR A 27 -15.72 -4.20 -7.17
N SER A 28 -14.63 -4.80 -7.64
CA SER A 28 -14.64 -5.83 -8.68
C SER A 28 -15.27 -7.15 -8.20
N THR A 29 -15.92 -7.84 -9.12
CA THR A 29 -16.37 -9.22 -8.89
C THR A 29 -15.17 -10.19 -8.87
N ALA A 30 -15.41 -11.49 -8.68
CA ALA A 30 -14.34 -12.50 -8.55
C ALA A 30 -13.31 -12.53 -9.72
N GLN A 31 -13.61 -11.92 -10.87
CA GLN A 31 -12.70 -11.77 -12.01
C GLN A 31 -11.53 -10.81 -11.75
N GLY A 32 -11.62 -9.87 -10.81
CA GLY A 32 -10.57 -8.85 -10.61
C GLY A 32 -9.17 -9.41 -10.31
N LYS A 33 -9.07 -10.58 -9.66
CA LYS A 33 -7.77 -11.21 -9.37
C LYS A 33 -7.09 -11.82 -10.59
N GLU A 34 -7.85 -12.36 -11.55
CA GLU A 34 -7.29 -12.87 -12.80
C GLU A 34 -6.82 -11.70 -13.69
N ASN A 35 -7.56 -10.59 -13.64
CA ASN A 35 -7.26 -9.37 -14.38
C ASN A 35 -5.94 -8.72 -13.95
N VAL A 36 -5.52 -8.80 -12.68
CA VAL A 36 -4.21 -8.24 -12.26
C VAL A 36 -3.02 -8.94 -12.93
N GLN A 37 -3.11 -10.26 -13.14
CA GLN A 37 -2.03 -10.99 -13.82
C GLN A 37 -1.99 -10.69 -15.32
N LEU A 38 -3.17 -10.53 -15.93
CA LEU A 38 -3.30 -10.07 -17.31
C LEU A 38 -2.71 -8.66 -17.45
N PHE A 39 -3.07 -7.74 -16.57
CA PHE A 39 -2.54 -6.37 -16.53
C PHE A 39 -1.00 -6.37 -16.45
N ALA A 40 -0.43 -7.13 -15.52
CA ALA A 40 1.03 -7.23 -15.40
C ALA A 40 1.70 -7.81 -16.66
N SER A 41 1.02 -8.73 -17.35
CA SER A 41 1.53 -9.36 -18.57
C SER A 41 1.53 -8.39 -19.75
N GLU A 42 0.49 -7.57 -19.90
CA GLU A 42 0.41 -6.56 -20.95
C GLU A 42 1.48 -5.48 -20.80
N ILE A 43 1.71 -5.02 -19.56
CA ILE A 43 2.82 -4.10 -19.26
C ILE A 43 4.15 -4.77 -19.62
N LEU A 44 4.38 -6.01 -19.19
CA LEU A 44 5.61 -6.73 -19.51
C LEU A 44 5.84 -6.85 -21.03
N GLU A 45 4.80 -7.16 -21.79
CA GLU A 45 4.85 -7.25 -23.25
C GLU A 45 5.14 -5.89 -23.91
N LEU A 46 4.53 -4.81 -23.41
CA LEU A 46 4.78 -3.45 -23.87
C LEU A 46 6.29 -3.11 -23.78
N PHE A 47 6.91 -3.37 -22.62
CA PHE A 47 8.34 -3.14 -22.41
C PHE A 47 9.26 -4.05 -23.24
N GLN A 48 8.79 -5.24 -23.61
CA GLN A 48 9.54 -6.16 -24.47
C GLN A 48 9.44 -5.81 -25.96
N SER A 49 8.33 -5.24 -26.38
CA SER A 49 8.01 -5.03 -27.80
C SER A 49 8.71 -3.80 -28.41
N LYS A 50 8.77 -2.68 -27.67
CA LYS A 50 9.31 -1.42 -28.16
C LYS A 50 10.01 -0.64 -27.05
N ARG A 51 10.76 0.40 -27.45
CA ARG A 51 11.20 1.42 -26.51
C ARG A 51 9.98 2.23 -26.09
N VAL A 52 9.64 2.17 -24.82
CA VAL A 52 8.50 2.88 -24.23
C VAL A 52 8.94 4.14 -23.50
N GLY A 53 8.16 5.19 -23.67
CA GLY A 53 8.20 6.38 -22.84
C GLY A 53 7.26 6.26 -21.65
N VAL A 54 7.28 7.27 -20.78
CA VAL A 54 6.36 7.37 -19.63
C VAL A 54 4.91 7.45 -20.12
N ASP A 55 4.66 8.28 -21.14
CA ASP A 55 3.33 8.51 -21.71
C ASP A 55 2.73 7.21 -22.30
N ASP A 56 3.53 6.38 -23.00
CA ASP A 56 3.09 5.08 -23.52
C ASP A 56 2.59 4.15 -22.41
N VAL A 57 3.27 4.16 -21.26
CA VAL A 57 2.92 3.32 -20.12
C VAL A 57 1.70 3.88 -19.40
N GLU A 58 1.61 5.20 -19.27
CA GLU A 58 0.45 5.86 -18.66
C GLU A 58 -0.82 5.60 -19.46
N GLU A 59 -0.78 5.77 -20.78
CA GLU A 59 -1.91 5.49 -21.67
C GLU A 59 -2.38 4.03 -21.52
N LEU A 60 -1.46 3.07 -21.46
CA LEU A 60 -1.80 1.66 -21.24
C LEU A 60 -2.43 1.43 -19.86
N LEU A 61 -1.86 2.03 -18.80
CA LEU A 61 -2.40 1.90 -17.44
C LEU A 61 -3.84 2.44 -17.36
N LEU A 62 -4.09 3.61 -17.94
CA LEU A 62 -5.42 4.23 -17.97
C LEU A 62 -6.41 3.42 -18.80
N GLN A 63 -5.99 2.93 -19.97
CA GLN A 63 -6.83 2.10 -20.83
C GLN A 63 -7.28 0.83 -20.10
N ILE A 64 -6.34 0.11 -19.47
CA ILE A 64 -6.68 -1.13 -18.75
C ILE A 64 -7.58 -0.83 -17.55
N MET A 65 -7.36 0.27 -16.84
CA MET A 65 -8.22 0.66 -15.73
C MET A 65 -9.66 0.95 -16.16
N ASP A 66 -9.86 1.55 -17.33
CA ASP A 66 -11.19 1.80 -17.91
C ASP A 66 -11.82 0.50 -18.45
N GLU A 67 -11.09 -0.25 -19.28
CA GLU A 67 -11.62 -1.42 -20.00
C GLU A 67 -11.81 -2.65 -19.10
N GLU A 68 -10.83 -2.99 -18.26
CA GLU A 68 -10.82 -4.23 -17.46
C GLU A 68 -11.38 -4.04 -16.05
N PHE A 69 -11.36 -2.81 -15.54
CA PHE A 69 -11.73 -2.49 -14.15
C PHE A 69 -12.85 -1.46 -14.03
N ASP A 70 -13.40 -0.94 -15.14
CA ASP A 70 -14.49 0.06 -15.16
C ASP A 70 -14.20 1.25 -14.21
N THR A 71 -12.94 1.67 -14.17
CA THR A 71 -12.42 2.66 -13.23
C THR A 71 -11.71 3.78 -13.96
N LEU A 72 -12.30 4.98 -13.92
CA LEU A 72 -11.67 6.19 -14.42
C LEU A 72 -10.68 6.74 -13.39
N VAL A 73 -9.40 6.82 -13.76
CA VAL A 73 -8.34 7.41 -12.95
C VAL A 73 -8.08 8.83 -13.43
N GLU A 74 -8.46 9.82 -12.61
CA GLU A 74 -8.34 11.26 -12.94
C GLU A 74 -7.23 11.96 -12.13
N ASP A 75 -6.45 11.22 -11.36
CA ASP A 75 -5.30 11.74 -10.61
C ASP A 75 -3.97 11.45 -11.32
N GLU A 76 -2.88 12.07 -10.85
CA GLU A 76 -1.54 11.85 -11.40
C GLU A 76 -0.90 10.51 -10.94
N SER A 77 -1.69 9.59 -10.36
CA SER A 77 -1.15 8.35 -9.81
C SER A 77 -0.70 7.36 -10.89
N ALA A 78 -1.40 7.35 -12.04
CA ALA A 78 -0.99 6.57 -13.23
C ALA A 78 0.36 7.06 -13.75
N LEU A 79 0.54 8.38 -13.92
CA LEU A 79 1.80 9.00 -14.31
C LEU A 79 2.95 8.67 -13.36
N ALA A 80 2.69 8.75 -12.05
CA ALA A 80 3.69 8.41 -11.02
C ALA A 80 4.12 6.94 -11.11
N LEU A 81 3.15 6.03 -11.32
CA LEU A 81 3.40 4.62 -11.52
C LEU A 81 4.21 4.35 -12.80
N SER A 82 3.87 5.00 -13.92
CA SER A 82 4.62 4.89 -15.18
C SER A 82 6.09 5.26 -15.02
N ARG A 83 6.38 6.36 -14.31
CA ARG A 83 7.76 6.77 -14.02
C ARG A 83 8.51 5.73 -13.19
N ALA A 84 7.86 5.15 -12.17
CA ALA A 84 8.45 4.12 -11.34
C ALA A 84 8.77 2.84 -12.15
N LEU A 85 7.88 2.44 -13.07
CA LEU A 85 8.09 1.28 -13.94
C LEU A 85 9.24 1.49 -14.93
N ILE A 86 9.34 2.69 -15.53
CA ILE A 86 10.46 3.03 -16.42
C ILE A 86 11.78 3.00 -15.66
N LEU A 87 11.85 3.61 -14.47
CA LEU A 87 13.05 3.57 -13.63
C LEU A 87 13.42 2.13 -13.23
N THR A 88 12.42 1.31 -12.90
CA THR A 88 12.63 -0.10 -12.57
C THR A 88 13.21 -0.86 -13.76
N TRP A 89 12.68 -0.64 -14.96
CA TRP A 89 13.17 -1.25 -16.20
C TRP A 89 14.63 -0.86 -16.50
N GLU A 90 14.96 0.43 -16.38
CA GLU A 90 16.32 0.94 -16.62
C GLU A 90 17.33 0.39 -15.60
N ASN A 91 16.89 0.14 -14.36
CA ASN A 91 17.74 -0.35 -13.28
C ASN A 91 17.78 -1.88 -13.13
N LEU A 92 17.21 -2.66 -14.05
CA LEU A 92 17.19 -4.13 -13.96
C LEU A 92 18.56 -4.82 -13.89
N THR A 93 19.62 -4.13 -14.30
CA THR A 93 21.00 -4.66 -14.23
C THR A 93 21.70 -4.24 -12.94
N SER A 94 21.09 -3.34 -12.16
CA SER A 94 21.65 -2.89 -10.88
C SER A 94 21.59 -4.01 -9.84
N PRO A 95 22.65 -4.25 -9.05
CA PRO A 95 22.62 -5.21 -7.95
C PRO A 95 21.63 -4.82 -6.83
N GLU A 96 21.24 -3.54 -6.78
CA GLU A 96 20.28 -3.02 -5.79
C GLU A 96 18.81 -3.30 -6.18
N MET A 97 18.55 -3.74 -7.41
CA MET A 97 17.17 -3.95 -7.86
C MET A 97 16.47 -5.10 -7.12
N GLU A 98 17.16 -6.23 -6.91
CA GLU A 98 16.60 -7.38 -6.18
C GLU A 98 16.14 -7.03 -4.76
N PRO A 99 16.96 -6.38 -3.90
CA PRO A 99 16.47 -5.97 -2.59
C PRO A 99 15.36 -4.91 -2.67
N SER A 100 15.39 -3.99 -3.63
CA SER A 100 14.29 -3.03 -3.82
C SER A 100 12.96 -3.70 -4.15
N VAL A 101 12.95 -4.73 -5.02
CA VAL A 101 11.72 -5.49 -5.32
C VAL A 101 11.21 -6.23 -4.09
N LYS A 102 12.10 -6.82 -3.29
CA LYS A 102 11.70 -7.47 -2.03
C LYS A 102 11.05 -6.50 -1.06
N LEU A 103 11.58 -5.29 -0.92
CA LEU A 103 10.96 -4.26 -0.09
C LEU A 103 9.56 -3.87 -0.59
N LEU A 104 9.35 -3.80 -1.92
CA LEU A 104 8.02 -3.57 -2.49
C LEU A 104 7.07 -4.74 -2.19
N GLU A 105 7.53 -5.99 -2.28
CA GLU A 105 6.74 -7.18 -1.93
C GLU A 105 6.36 -7.18 -0.44
N GLU A 106 7.28 -6.85 0.46
CA GLU A 106 7.01 -6.71 1.89
C GLU A 106 6.00 -5.59 2.17
N GLN A 107 6.03 -4.49 1.40
CA GLN A 107 5.02 -3.44 1.44
C GLN A 107 3.65 -3.95 1.00
N VAL A 108 3.58 -4.76 -0.05
CA VAL A 108 2.33 -5.39 -0.50
C VAL A 108 1.76 -6.31 0.58
N GLU A 109 2.59 -7.14 1.22
CA GLU A 109 2.14 -8.02 2.30
C GLU A 109 1.57 -7.24 3.48
N ARG A 110 2.25 -6.16 3.90
CA ARG A 110 1.77 -5.26 4.95
C ARG A 110 0.47 -4.56 4.56
N ALA A 111 0.41 -4.05 3.33
CA ALA A 111 -0.78 -3.40 2.80
C ALA A 111 -1.97 -4.35 2.60
N GLY A 112 -1.72 -5.66 2.48
CA GLY A 112 -2.75 -6.70 2.45
C GLY A 112 -3.32 -7.05 3.83
N ARG A 113 -2.52 -6.88 4.90
CA ARG A 113 -2.95 -7.03 6.30
C ARG A 113 -3.78 -5.84 6.76
N THR A 114 -3.41 -4.63 6.34
CA THR A 114 -4.16 -3.40 6.63
C THR A 114 -5.28 -3.21 5.61
N ARG A 115 -6.55 -3.38 6.01
CA ARG A 115 -7.69 -2.93 5.19
C ARG A 115 -7.51 -1.43 4.92
N VAL A 116 -7.40 -1.04 3.64
CA VAL A 116 -7.47 0.38 3.26
C VAL A 116 -8.86 0.88 3.58
N THR A 117 -8.98 1.59 4.69
CA THR A 117 -10.02 2.57 4.90
C THR A 117 -9.65 3.77 4.03
N ALA A 118 -10.44 4.03 2.99
CA ALA A 118 -10.33 5.25 2.22
C ALA A 118 -10.68 6.42 3.13
N GLN A 119 -9.67 7.01 3.78
CA GLN A 119 -9.84 8.24 4.53
C GLN A 119 -9.86 9.39 3.52
N VAL A 120 -11.05 9.95 3.35
CA VAL A 120 -11.21 11.30 2.83
C VAL A 120 -10.31 12.21 3.67
N ARG A 121 -9.43 12.92 2.97
CA ARG A 121 -8.41 13.81 3.49
C ARG A 121 -8.94 14.73 4.60
N GLU A 122 -8.49 14.52 5.83
CA GLU A 122 -8.20 15.61 6.77
C GLU A 122 -7.13 15.14 7.77
N GLU A 123 -5.97 15.79 7.67
CA GLU A 123 -4.95 16.00 8.69
C GLU A 123 -4.30 14.79 9.41
N VAL A 124 -2.96 14.75 9.26
CA VAL A 124 -1.96 14.05 10.06
C VAL A 124 -2.30 13.88 11.55
N GLU A 125 -2.29 12.66 12.07
CA GLU A 125 -1.36 12.22 13.14
C GLU A 125 -1.51 10.72 13.49
N GLU A 126 -0.32 10.12 13.63
CA GLU A 126 0.07 8.99 14.50
C GLU A 126 -0.44 7.57 14.24
N VAL A 127 0.55 6.72 13.93
CA VAL A 127 0.59 5.28 14.09
C VAL A 127 0.29 4.94 15.55
N ASP A 128 -0.85 4.30 15.80
CA ASP A 128 -1.06 3.51 17.01
C ASP A 128 -1.14 2.04 16.57
N GLY A 129 -0.09 1.30 16.92
CA GLY A 129 -0.03 -0.14 16.76
C GLY A 129 -0.56 -0.77 18.03
N ASP A 130 -1.79 -1.25 17.97
CA ASP A 130 -2.37 -2.15 18.96
C ASP A 130 -2.78 -3.43 18.21
N ASP A 131 -1.92 -4.43 18.26
CA ASP A 131 -2.17 -5.79 17.80
C ASP A 131 -2.11 -6.67 19.05
N ASP A 132 -3.24 -6.74 19.74
CA ASP A 132 -3.49 -7.70 20.83
C ASP A 132 -4.24 -8.88 20.19
N ASP A 133 -3.50 -9.88 19.72
CA ASP A 133 -4.04 -11.19 19.34
C ASP A 133 -3.46 -12.23 20.32
N ASP A 134 -4.25 -12.46 21.35
CA ASP A 134 -4.16 -13.52 22.35
C ASP A 134 -4.52 -14.87 21.72
N ASP A 135 -3.54 -15.77 21.57
CA ASP A 135 -3.81 -17.21 21.56
C ASP A 135 -2.54 -18.07 21.82
N GLY A 136 -2.59 -18.95 22.85
CA GLY A 136 -1.83 -20.21 22.85
C GLY A 136 -0.81 -20.50 23.96
N GLU A 137 -1.30 -20.79 25.16
CA GLU A 137 -0.91 -21.83 26.15
C GLU A 137 0.52 -22.47 26.23
N GLU A 138 1.05 -22.39 27.48
CA GLU A 138 1.86 -23.38 28.26
C GLU A 138 3.34 -23.67 27.95
N GLU A 139 4.27 -23.19 28.82
CA GLU A 139 5.13 -24.08 29.64
C GLU A 139 5.83 -23.34 30.80
N GLU A 140 5.94 -24.03 31.93
CA GLU A 140 6.47 -23.56 33.22
C GLU A 140 7.96 -23.18 33.20
N GLY A 141 8.30 -22.06 33.86
CA GLY A 141 9.68 -21.63 34.05
C GLY A 141 9.81 -20.54 35.11
N ASP A 142 9.91 -20.97 36.37
CA ASP A 142 10.15 -20.19 37.59
C ASP A 142 11.37 -19.25 37.46
N VAL A 143 11.14 -17.93 37.52
CA VAL A 143 12.20 -16.92 37.75
C VAL A 143 11.66 -15.75 38.57
N GLU A 144 11.96 -15.81 39.87
CA GLU A 144 11.73 -14.78 40.87
C GLU A 144 12.63 -13.55 40.63
N MET A 145 12.12 -12.45 40.06
CA MET A 145 12.85 -11.19 39.91
C MET A 145 11.95 -9.97 40.18
N GLN A 146 11.89 -9.61 41.47
CA GLN A 146 11.82 -8.27 42.09
C GLN A 146 11.24 -7.09 41.27
N TYR A 147 10.12 -6.58 41.80
CA TYR A 147 9.41 -5.33 41.49
C TYR A 147 10.29 -4.08 41.33
N GLU A 148 10.10 -3.33 40.25
CA GLU A 148 9.92 -1.87 40.28
C GLU A 148 9.27 -1.38 38.98
N ALA A 149 7.93 -1.27 38.98
CA ALA A 149 7.17 -0.71 37.86
C ALA A 149 7.36 0.83 37.81
N PRO A 150 7.74 1.43 36.67
CA PRO A 150 7.69 2.87 36.51
C PRO A 150 6.22 3.33 36.61
N ARG A 151 5.95 4.19 37.60
CA ARG A 151 4.60 4.70 37.89
C ARG A 151 4.04 5.42 36.67
N LEU A 152 2.86 4.97 36.24
CA LEU A 152 1.99 5.61 35.25
C LEU A 152 1.85 7.09 35.65
N VAL A 153 2.41 7.99 34.86
CA VAL A 153 2.21 9.43 35.05
C VAL A 153 0.76 9.68 34.65
N GLU A 154 -0.10 9.97 35.63
CA GLU A 154 -1.51 10.30 35.41
C GLU A 154 -1.58 11.46 34.39
N ARG A 155 -2.04 11.15 33.17
CA ARG A 155 -2.30 12.12 32.11
C ARG A 155 -3.41 13.03 32.63
N LYS A 156 -3.01 14.22 33.08
CA LYS A 156 -3.88 15.31 33.53
C LYS A 156 -5.08 15.42 32.58
N GLU A 157 -6.28 15.12 33.07
CA GLU A 157 -7.54 15.27 32.33
C GLU A 157 -7.62 16.71 31.82
N LYS A 158 -7.69 16.89 30.50
CA LYS A 158 -8.01 18.18 29.90
C LYS A 158 -9.48 18.48 30.25
N PRO A 159 -9.80 19.66 30.80
CA PRO A 159 -11.17 19.99 31.17
C PRO A 159 -12.05 19.98 29.90
N GLU A 160 -13.23 19.38 30.01
CA GLU A 160 -14.23 19.37 28.94
C GLU A 160 -14.61 20.82 28.56
N PRO A 161 -14.73 21.13 27.26
CA PRO A 161 -15.05 22.46 26.82
C PRO A 161 -16.51 22.79 27.17
N VAL A 162 -16.72 23.85 27.95
CA VAL A 162 -18.05 24.34 28.30
C VAL A 162 -18.70 24.93 27.05
N VAL A 163 -19.83 24.34 26.64
CA VAL A 163 -20.66 24.79 25.52
C VAL A 163 -21.76 25.71 26.09
N ASP A 164 -21.93 26.89 25.51
CA ASP A 164 -22.99 27.84 25.90
C ASP A 164 -24.37 27.41 25.33
N ASP A 165 -25.45 28.05 25.77
CA ASP A 165 -26.84 27.75 25.34
C ASP A 165 -27.08 27.96 23.82
N ASP A 166 -26.13 28.60 23.11
CA ASP A 166 -26.13 28.75 21.64
C ASP A 166 -25.25 27.72 20.89
N GLY A 167 -24.69 26.72 21.58
CA GLY A 167 -24.02 25.57 20.95
C GLY A 167 -22.59 25.80 20.43
N PHE A 168 -21.96 26.92 20.79
CA PHE A 168 -20.55 27.19 20.49
C PHE A 168 -19.66 26.96 21.70
N THR A 169 -18.46 26.42 21.48
CA THR A 169 -17.41 26.28 22.50
C THR A 169 -16.72 27.62 22.75
N LEU A 170 -16.72 28.06 24.02
CA LEU A 170 -15.99 29.25 24.45
C LEU A 170 -14.48 28.96 24.46
N VAL A 171 -13.69 29.80 23.76
CA VAL A 171 -12.22 29.74 23.70
C VAL A 171 -11.58 30.41 24.90
#